data_AF-A0AA40CBQ5-F1
#
_entry.id   AF-A0AA40CBQ5-F1
#
_cell.length_a   1.000
_cell.length_b   1.000
_cell.length_c   1.000
_cell.angle_alpha   90.00
_cell.angle_beta   90.00
_cell.angle_gamma   90.00
#
_symmetry.space_group_name_H-M   'P 1'
#
loop_
_entity.id
_entity.type
_entity.pdbx_description
1 polymer ?
#
loop_
_entity_poly.entity_id
_entity_poly.type
_entity_poly.pdbx_seq_one_letter_code
_entity_poly.pdbx_strand_id
1 'polypeptide(L)'
;MPHRNAIALWARSQLKASANDSFDFLIQQLLVVYVEQRALDHANSLEPNTGDAFLKSQNEWLDKLLMMRCMWNVWSCETFCVLDSRGQPLTGSTKAVQDYLHQFAGLEISWLEKVVLRELDKLQTGIKGDQPLLTSAYHIGVWIAMWQLIMMYRQPAPLWFQRAQFRETTEELFNKVVVLYSALFRTTKALNHLIGAGSRVFGGKPIVAEAFEKAWASHTKFYNSFRYQFSGDELIQGLVIKKESEVLRRKRGRK
;
A
#
# COMPACT_ATOMS: atom_id res chain seq x y z
N MET A 1 -12.15 20.63 -5.31
CA MET A 1 -12.13 20.69 -6.79
C MET A 1 -12.74 19.39 -7.34
N PRO A 2 -13.75 19.47 -8.21
CA PRO A 2 -14.49 18.30 -8.74
C PRO A 2 -13.60 17.28 -9.49
N HIS A 3 -12.59 17.78 -10.22
CA HIS A 3 -11.70 16.94 -11.05
C HIS A 3 -10.85 15.95 -10.25
N ARG A 4 -10.41 16.32 -9.04
CA ARG A 4 -9.59 15.46 -8.17
C ARG A 4 -10.33 14.16 -7.80
N ASN A 5 -11.60 14.28 -7.44
CA ASN A 5 -12.42 13.12 -7.09
C ASN A 5 -12.70 12.25 -8.31
N ALA A 6 -12.94 12.84 -9.49
CA ALA A 6 -13.19 12.10 -10.71
C ALA A 6 -11.97 11.27 -11.16
N ILE A 7 -10.77 11.86 -11.19
CA ILE A 7 -9.53 11.17 -11.56
C ILE A 7 -9.22 10.05 -10.55
N ALA A 8 -9.39 10.32 -9.26
CA ALA A 8 -9.18 9.33 -8.22
C ALA A 8 -10.13 8.12 -8.31
N LEU A 9 -11.42 8.39 -8.56
CA LEU A 9 -12.44 7.35 -8.73
C LEU A 9 -12.17 6.52 -9.99
N TRP A 10 -11.81 7.18 -11.10
CA TRP A 10 -11.41 6.51 -12.33
C TRP A 10 -10.17 5.63 -12.11
N ALA A 11 -9.10 6.17 -11.53
CA ALA A 11 -7.89 5.39 -11.24
C ALA A 11 -8.19 4.19 -10.34
N ARG A 12 -9.02 4.38 -9.29
CA ARG A 12 -9.47 3.30 -8.40
C ARG A 12 -10.26 2.23 -9.16
N SER A 13 -11.10 2.60 -10.13
CA SER A 13 -11.83 1.61 -10.93
C SER A 13 -10.88 0.78 -11.80
N GLN A 14 -9.81 1.38 -12.33
CA GLN A 14 -8.77 0.65 -13.06
C GLN A 14 -8.03 -0.37 -12.17
N LEU A 15 -7.78 -0.02 -10.89
CA LEU A 15 -7.19 -0.95 -9.93
C LEU A 15 -8.06 -2.20 -9.77
N LYS A 16 -9.38 -2.04 -9.71
CA LYS A 16 -10.33 -3.14 -9.54
C LYS A 16 -10.53 -3.99 -10.80
N ALA A 17 -10.41 -3.39 -11.98
CA ALA A 17 -10.63 -4.06 -13.26
C ALA A 17 -9.47 -4.97 -13.67
N SER A 18 -8.26 -4.70 -13.16
CA SER A 18 -7.09 -5.53 -13.40
C SER A 18 -7.23 -6.87 -12.67
N ALA A 19 -6.84 -7.98 -13.30
CA ALA A 19 -6.80 -9.31 -12.68
C ALA A 19 -5.37 -9.87 -12.78
N ASN A 20 -4.73 -10.07 -11.63
CA ASN A 20 -3.41 -10.68 -11.52
C ASN A 20 -3.30 -11.38 -10.15
N ASP A 21 -2.45 -12.40 -10.02
CA ASP A 21 -2.18 -13.07 -8.75
C ASP A 21 -0.81 -12.67 -8.16
N SER A 22 -0.20 -11.62 -8.69
CA SER A 22 1.06 -11.08 -8.16
C SER A 22 0.85 -10.49 -6.77
N PHE A 23 1.88 -10.60 -5.92
CA PHE A 23 1.82 -10.08 -4.56
C PHE A 23 1.55 -8.57 -4.51
N ASP A 24 2.18 -7.78 -5.38
CA ASP A 24 1.92 -6.33 -5.48
C ASP A 24 0.43 -6.05 -5.75
N PHE A 25 -0.14 -6.75 -6.75
CA PHE A 25 -1.54 -6.61 -7.08
C PHE A 25 -2.46 -7.04 -5.92
N LEU A 26 -2.17 -8.15 -5.25
CA LEU A 26 -2.98 -8.65 -4.15
C LEU A 26 -2.94 -7.73 -2.92
N ILE A 27 -1.78 -7.14 -2.60
CA ILE A 27 -1.69 -6.12 -1.53
C ILE A 27 -2.47 -4.87 -1.93
N GLN A 28 -2.45 -4.49 -3.21
CA GLN A 28 -3.21 -3.34 -3.71
C GLN A 28 -4.73 -3.59 -3.60
N GLN A 29 -5.21 -4.78 -3.98
CA GLN A 29 -6.61 -5.16 -3.79
C GLN A 29 -7.00 -5.16 -2.33
N LEU A 30 -6.14 -5.69 -1.47
CA LEU A 30 -6.35 -5.68 -0.04
C LEU A 30 -6.48 -4.24 0.49
N LEU A 31 -5.63 -3.30 0.07
CA LEU A 31 -5.77 -1.89 0.45
C LEU A 31 -7.12 -1.31 0.00
N VAL A 32 -7.54 -1.55 -1.24
CA VAL A 32 -8.83 -1.07 -1.77
C VAL A 32 -9.99 -1.59 -0.93
N VAL A 33 -10.04 -2.91 -0.70
CA VAL A 33 -11.09 -3.60 0.05
C VAL A 33 -11.10 -3.14 1.51
N TYR A 34 -9.92 -3.03 2.14
CA TYR A 34 -9.79 -2.59 3.53
C TYR A 34 -10.32 -1.16 3.72
N VAL A 35 -9.96 -0.24 2.83
CA VAL A 35 -10.43 1.15 2.85
C VAL A 35 -11.94 1.24 2.59
N GLU A 36 -12.46 0.50 1.62
CA GLU A 36 -13.90 0.46 1.31
C GLU A 36 -14.73 -0.08 2.47
N GLN A 37 -14.32 -1.20 3.06
CA GLN A 37 -15.03 -1.79 4.18
C GLN A 37 -15.08 -0.82 5.37
N ARG A 38 -13.97 -0.12 5.65
CA ARG A 38 -13.92 0.89 6.69
C ARG A 38 -14.84 2.08 6.42
N ALA A 39 -14.90 2.55 5.17
CA ALA A 39 -15.82 3.62 4.78
C ALA A 39 -17.28 3.20 4.95
N LEU A 40 -17.61 1.94 4.63
CA LEU A 40 -18.94 1.37 4.86
C LEU A 40 -19.26 1.27 6.36
N ASP A 41 -18.31 0.80 7.16
CA ASP A 41 -18.49 0.70 8.61
C ASP A 41 -18.70 2.09 9.24
N HIS A 42 -17.99 3.11 8.75
CA HIS A 42 -18.18 4.50 9.17
C HIS A 42 -19.57 5.05 8.78
N ALA A 43 -20.04 4.75 7.57
CA ALA A 43 -21.37 5.16 7.11
C ALA A 43 -22.51 4.47 7.89
N ASN A 44 -22.29 3.24 8.38
CA ASN A 44 -23.27 2.45 9.11
C ASN A 44 -23.23 2.67 10.63
N SER A 45 -22.20 3.32 11.17
CA SER A 45 -22.10 3.63 12.59
C SER A 45 -22.98 4.84 12.94
N LEU A 46 -24.14 4.56 13.54
CA LEU A 46 -25.16 5.55 13.92
C LEU A 46 -24.81 6.37 15.18
N GLU A 47 -23.70 6.09 15.87
CA GLU A 47 -23.34 6.78 17.12
C GLU A 47 -21.90 7.31 17.12
N PRO A 48 -21.68 8.61 17.47
CA PRO A 48 -20.35 9.16 17.65
C PRO A 48 -19.80 8.76 19.03
N ASN A 49 -19.37 7.50 19.19
CA ASN A 49 -18.69 7.09 20.42
C ASN A 49 -17.23 7.58 20.42
N THR A 50 -16.84 8.24 21.51
CA THR A 50 -15.57 8.96 21.73
C THR A 50 -14.32 8.07 21.68
N GLY A 51 -14.46 6.75 21.76
CA GLY A 51 -13.36 5.79 21.55
C GLY A 51 -13.00 5.55 20.07
N ASP A 52 -13.92 5.85 19.15
CA ASP A 52 -13.78 5.57 17.72
C ASP A 52 -12.97 6.66 16.99
N ALA A 53 -12.86 7.86 17.57
CA ALA A 53 -12.11 8.99 17.00
C ALA A 53 -10.59 8.71 16.86
N PHE A 54 -10.02 7.91 17.78
CA PHE A 54 -8.61 7.52 17.72
C PHE A 54 -8.35 6.55 16.56
N LEU A 55 -9.17 5.50 16.41
CA LEU A 55 -9.07 4.55 15.29
C LEU A 55 -9.43 5.20 13.94
N LYS A 56 -10.33 6.19 13.96
CA LYS A 56 -10.72 7.01 12.81
C LYS A 56 -9.54 7.83 12.29
N SER A 57 -8.92 8.64 13.16
CA SER A 57 -7.74 9.46 12.80
C SER A 57 -6.52 8.60 12.44
N GLN A 58 -6.32 7.48 13.14
CA GLN A 58 -5.20 6.58 12.88
C GLN A 58 -5.27 5.86 11.53
N ASN A 59 -6.41 5.82 10.83
CA ASN A 59 -6.54 5.10 9.56
C ASN A 59 -6.89 6.01 8.37
N GLU A 60 -7.19 7.31 8.57
CA GLU A 60 -7.42 8.27 7.48
C GLU A 60 -6.27 8.37 6.48
N TRP A 61 -5.04 8.09 6.93
CA TRP A 61 -3.88 8.05 6.07
C TRP A 61 -3.87 6.86 5.11
N LEU A 62 -4.60 5.77 5.38
CA LEU A 62 -4.78 4.67 4.43
C LEU A 62 -5.62 5.12 3.22
N ASP A 63 -6.57 6.03 3.40
CA ASP A 63 -7.27 6.65 2.27
C ASP A 63 -6.32 7.52 1.46
N LYS A 64 -5.41 8.23 2.13
CA LYS A 64 -4.36 9.03 1.47
C LYS A 64 -3.37 8.13 0.74
N LEU A 65 -3.00 6.99 1.32
CA LEU A 65 -2.14 6.01 0.68
C LEU A 65 -2.81 5.39 -0.54
N LEU A 66 -4.09 5.03 -0.45
CA LEU A 66 -4.85 4.53 -1.59
C LEU A 66 -4.93 5.59 -2.70
N MET A 67 -5.19 6.85 -2.34
CA MET A 67 -5.13 7.97 -3.28
C MET A 67 -3.74 8.08 -3.91
N MET A 68 -2.68 7.94 -3.11
CA MET A 68 -1.30 8.05 -3.57
C MET A 68 -0.97 6.93 -4.55
N ARG A 69 -1.41 5.70 -4.27
CA ARG A 69 -1.28 4.55 -5.18
C ARG A 69 -2.06 4.75 -6.48
N CYS A 70 -3.28 5.26 -6.41
CA CYS A 70 -4.05 5.62 -7.61
C CYS A 70 -3.30 6.63 -8.47
N MET A 71 -2.82 7.73 -7.88
CA MET A 71 -2.05 8.74 -8.59
C MET A 71 -0.72 8.19 -9.09
N TRP A 72 -0.06 7.31 -8.34
CA TRP A 72 1.16 6.64 -8.77
C TRP A 72 0.95 5.86 -10.06
N ASN A 73 -0.15 5.09 -10.17
CA ASN A 73 -0.45 4.34 -11.38
C ASN A 73 -0.79 5.24 -12.57
N VAL A 74 -1.46 6.37 -12.34
CA VAL A 74 -1.67 7.40 -13.38
C VAL A 74 -0.31 7.96 -13.80
N TRP A 75 0.52 8.33 -12.84
CA TRP A 75 1.82 8.94 -13.07
C TRP A 75 2.81 8.00 -13.78
N SER A 76 2.82 6.71 -13.43
CA SER A 76 3.72 5.70 -14.00
C SER A 76 3.20 5.07 -15.29
N CYS A 77 1.99 5.39 -15.73
CA CYS A 77 1.42 4.86 -16.96
C CYS A 77 2.16 5.46 -18.17
N GLU A 78 2.71 4.62 -19.05
CA GLU A 78 3.43 5.10 -20.24
C GLU A 78 2.50 5.84 -21.21
N THR A 79 1.30 5.30 -21.43
CA THR A 79 0.32 5.85 -22.37
C THR A 79 -1.10 5.62 -21.90
N PHE A 80 -1.95 6.64 -22.03
CA PHE A 80 -3.38 6.50 -21.79
C PHE A 80 -4.11 6.19 -23.09
N CYS A 81 -4.90 5.11 -23.08
CA CYS A 81 -5.87 4.83 -24.12
C CYS A 81 -7.23 5.40 -23.71
N VAL A 82 -7.77 6.33 -24.51
CA VAL A 82 -9.12 6.86 -24.30
C VAL A 82 -10.03 6.17 -25.30
N LEU A 83 -11.10 5.54 -24.80
CA LEU A 83 -12.08 4.85 -25.63
C LEU A 83 -13.29 5.74 -25.90
N ASP A 84 -13.84 5.66 -27.11
CA ASP A 84 -15.12 6.26 -27.45
C ASP A 84 -16.30 5.48 -26.85
N SER A 85 -17.53 5.96 -27.11
CA SER A 85 -18.75 5.29 -26.62
C SER A 85 -18.98 3.89 -27.20
N ARG A 86 -18.24 3.50 -28.25
CA ARG A 86 -18.26 2.19 -28.90
C ARG A 86 -17.09 1.31 -28.45
N GLY A 87 -16.29 1.76 -27.48
CA GLY A 87 -15.12 1.05 -26.97
C GLY A 87 -13.91 1.08 -27.92
N GLN A 88 -13.89 1.94 -28.93
CA GLN A 88 -12.77 2.08 -29.86
C GLN A 88 -11.82 3.17 -29.39
N PRO A 89 -10.49 3.03 -29.57
CA PRO A 89 -9.55 4.10 -29.26
C PRO A 89 -9.91 5.39 -30.00
N LEU A 90 -9.99 6.51 -29.28
CA LEU A 90 -10.18 7.82 -29.89
C LEU A 90 -9.06 8.09 -30.89
N THR A 91 -9.44 8.40 -32.12
CA THR A 91 -8.51 8.76 -33.18
C THR A 91 -8.10 10.23 -33.04
N GLY A 92 -6.97 10.47 -32.37
CA GLY A 92 -6.43 11.81 -32.17
C GLY A 92 -5.24 11.81 -31.21
N SER A 93 -4.45 12.87 -31.22
CA SER A 93 -3.36 13.03 -30.24
C SER A 93 -3.96 13.27 -28.85
N THR A 94 -3.84 12.28 -27.97
CA THR A 94 -4.24 12.42 -26.55
C THR A 94 -3.12 13.02 -25.69
N LYS A 95 -1.97 13.37 -26.29
CA LYS A 95 -0.75 13.76 -25.58
C LYS A 95 -0.97 14.87 -24.54
N ALA A 96 -1.67 15.95 -24.89
CA ALA A 96 -1.93 17.04 -23.95
C ALA A 96 -2.73 16.59 -22.71
N VAL A 97 -3.66 15.64 -22.88
CA VAL A 97 -4.41 15.03 -21.76
C VAL A 97 -3.49 14.14 -20.93
N GLN A 98 -2.62 13.35 -21.57
CA GLN A 98 -1.64 12.52 -20.87
C GLN A 98 -0.68 13.38 -20.03
N ASP A 99 -0.11 14.42 -20.63
CA ASP A 99 0.80 15.35 -19.97
C ASP A 99 0.13 16.03 -18.76
N TYR A 100 -1.13 16.45 -18.92
CA TYR A 100 -1.92 17.01 -17.82
C TYR A 100 -2.15 15.98 -16.70
N LEU A 101 -2.53 14.74 -17.03
CA LEU A 101 -2.77 13.69 -16.04
C LEU A 101 -1.49 13.31 -15.29
N HIS A 102 -0.36 13.20 -15.99
CA HIS A 102 0.95 12.96 -15.37
C HIS A 102 1.35 14.10 -14.44
N GLN A 103 1.22 15.35 -14.89
CA GLN A 103 1.55 16.52 -14.07
C GLN A 103 0.65 16.61 -12.83
N PHE A 104 -0.66 16.42 -13.00
CA PHE A 104 -1.63 16.40 -11.92
C PHE A 104 -1.30 15.32 -10.89
N ALA A 105 -1.07 14.09 -11.36
CA ALA A 105 -0.72 12.96 -10.50
C ALA A 105 0.59 13.19 -9.74
N GLY A 106 1.62 13.75 -10.38
CA GLY A 106 2.89 14.08 -9.73
C GLY A 106 2.74 15.11 -8.60
N LEU A 107 1.94 16.16 -8.80
CA LEU A 107 1.64 17.16 -7.77
C LEU A 107 0.88 16.53 -6.58
N GLU A 108 -0.10 15.69 -6.89
CA GLU A 108 -0.88 14.98 -5.88
C GLU A 108 -0.02 13.99 -5.07
N ILE A 109 0.86 13.22 -5.71
CA ILE A 109 1.81 12.33 -5.05
C ILE A 109 2.69 13.14 -4.09
N SER A 110 3.26 14.26 -4.53
CA SER A 110 4.13 15.08 -3.67
C SER A 110 3.40 15.61 -2.42
N TRP A 111 2.11 15.97 -2.55
CA TRP A 111 1.31 16.37 -1.40
C TRP A 111 0.96 15.18 -0.49
N LEU A 112 0.53 14.06 -1.06
CA LEU A 112 0.14 12.85 -0.32
C LEU A 112 1.33 12.23 0.42
N GLU A 113 2.49 12.20 -0.21
CA GLU A 113 3.73 11.69 0.36
C GLU A 113 4.09 12.44 1.64
N LYS A 114 3.99 13.78 1.66
CA LYS A 114 4.19 14.58 2.88
C LYS A 114 3.23 14.20 4.01
N VAL A 115 2.00 13.79 3.68
CA VAL A 115 1.01 13.37 4.68
C VAL A 115 1.36 11.97 5.19
N VAL A 116 1.63 11.02 4.29
CA VAL A 116 1.99 9.64 4.64
C VAL A 116 3.29 9.61 5.47
N LEU A 117 4.30 10.38 5.09
CA LEU A 117 5.57 10.51 5.82
C LEU A 117 5.39 10.94 7.27
N ARG A 118 4.53 11.94 7.53
CA ARG A 118 4.24 12.37 8.91
C ARG A 118 3.62 11.26 9.75
N GLU A 119 2.81 10.40 9.14
CA GLU A 119 2.21 9.26 9.84
C GLU A 119 3.24 8.14 10.07
N LEU A 120 4.17 7.93 9.13
CA LEU A 120 5.31 7.03 9.34
C LEU A 120 6.21 7.51 10.48
N ASP A 121 6.47 8.81 10.60
CA ASP A 121 7.24 9.39 11.71
C ASP A 121 6.52 9.19 13.05
N LYS A 122 5.20 9.34 13.09
CA LYS A 122 4.38 9.04 14.27
C LYS A 122 4.42 7.55 14.64
N LEU A 123 4.37 6.66 13.65
CA LEU A 123 4.56 5.23 13.87
C LEU A 123 5.94 4.96 14.48
N GLN A 124 7.00 5.54 13.92
CA GLN A 124 8.37 5.34 14.41
C GLN A 124 8.58 5.84 15.84
N THR A 125 8.00 6.99 16.18
CA THR A 125 8.06 7.54 17.54
C THR A 125 7.18 6.76 18.52
N GLY A 126 6.03 6.26 18.07
CA GLY A 126 5.12 5.40 18.83
C GLY A 126 5.67 4.01 19.16
N ILE A 127 6.56 3.44 18.33
CA ILE A 127 7.24 2.15 18.57
C ILE A 127 8.04 2.13 19.88
N LYS A 128 8.46 3.31 20.37
CA LYS A 128 9.21 3.41 21.64
C LYS A 128 8.31 3.33 22.89
N GLY A 129 6.99 3.39 22.73
CA GLY A 129 6.01 3.22 23.80
C GLY A 129 5.40 1.81 23.77
N ASP A 130 5.15 1.24 24.95
CA ASP A 130 4.68 -0.13 25.21
C ASP A 130 3.22 -0.39 24.74
N GLN A 131 2.81 0.10 23.57
CA GLN A 131 1.43 -0.01 23.10
C GLN A 131 1.07 -1.41 22.59
N PRO A 132 -0.20 -1.85 22.79
CA PRO A 132 -0.77 -3.07 22.21
C PRO A 132 -1.09 -2.91 20.71
N LEU A 133 -0.18 -2.29 19.95
CA LEU A 133 -0.26 -2.16 18.50
C LEU A 133 -0.39 -3.52 17.82
N LEU A 134 0.12 -4.59 18.45
CA LEU A 134 0.24 -5.89 17.83
C LEU A 134 -1.07 -6.70 17.76
N THR A 135 -2.14 -6.29 18.42
CA THR A 135 -3.40 -7.08 18.55
C THR A 135 -4.61 -6.46 17.86
N SER A 136 -4.48 -5.32 17.18
CA SER A 136 -5.62 -4.59 16.60
C SER A 136 -5.63 -4.63 15.07
N ALA A 137 -6.79 -4.36 14.46
CA ALA A 137 -6.94 -4.19 13.01
C ALA A 137 -5.97 -3.13 12.44
N TYR A 138 -5.59 -2.15 13.28
CA TYR A 138 -4.56 -1.16 12.96
C TYR A 138 -3.23 -1.78 12.53
N HIS A 139 -2.79 -2.87 13.17
CA HIS A 139 -1.55 -3.55 12.82
C HIS A 139 -1.55 -4.05 11.37
N ILE A 140 -2.70 -4.53 10.92
CA ILE A 140 -2.90 -5.00 9.55
C ILE A 140 -2.90 -3.81 8.60
N GLY A 141 -3.58 -2.72 8.97
CA GLY A 141 -3.52 -1.46 8.22
C GLY A 141 -2.09 -0.97 8.00
N VAL A 142 -1.25 -0.98 9.05
CA VAL A 142 0.18 -0.65 8.96
C VAL A 142 0.93 -1.63 8.06
N TRP A 143 0.68 -2.94 8.19
CA TRP A 143 1.31 -3.95 7.33
C TRP A 143 0.98 -3.74 5.85
N ILE A 144 -0.31 -3.56 5.51
CA ILE A 144 -0.78 -3.25 4.16
C ILE A 144 -0.03 -2.03 3.63
N ALA A 145 0.02 -0.97 4.44
CA ALA A 145 0.59 0.27 4.02
C ALA A 145 2.10 0.22 3.75
N MET A 146 2.86 -0.44 4.63
CA MET A 146 4.28 -0.60 4.43
C MET A 146 4.57 -1.39 3.15
N TRP A 147 3.84 -2.48 2.89
CA TRP A 147 4.01 -3.23 1.65
C TRP A 147 3.62 -2.42 0.42
N GLN A 148 2.55 -1.63 0.47
CA GLN A 148 2.20 -0.74 -0.63
C GLN A 148 3.29 0.29 -0.92
N LEU A 149 3.85 0.91 0.11
CA LEU A 149 4.96 1.86 -0.06
C LEU A 149 6.22 1.17 -0.60
N ILE A 150 6.57 0.00 -0.08
CA ILE A 150 7.69 -0.82 -0.60
C ILE A 150 7.47 -1.09 -2.09
N MET A 151 6.28 -1.55 -2.49
CA MET A 151 6.01 -1.88 -3.88
C MET A 151 6.00 -0.66 -4.79
N MET A 152 5.45 0.46 -4.34
CA MET A 152 5.44 1.72 -5.10
C MET A 152 6.87 2.22 -5.36
N TYR A 153 7.69 2.34 -4.32
CA TYR A 153 9.04 2.87 -4.46
C TYR A 153 10.06 1.87 -5.03
N ARG A 154 9.76 0.58 -5.01
CA ARG A 154 10.55 -0.46 -5.69
C ARG A 154 10.45 -0.39 -7.21
N GLN A 155 9.53 0.39 -7.79
CA GLN A 155 9.31 0.34 -9.23
C GLN A 155 10.35 1.09 -10.08
N PRO A 156 10.54 0.60 -11.31
CA PRO A 156 10.82 1.26 -12.56
C PRO A 156 10.86 2.73 -12.88
N ALA A 157 10.88 3.72 -11.97
CA ALA A 157 10.16 4.96 -12.29
C ALA A 157 10.37 5.46 -13.75
N PRO A 158 9.31 5.56 -14.56
CA PRO A 158 9.56 5.77 -15.99
C PRO A 158 10.07 7.19 -16.30
N LEU A 159 10.02 8.12 -15.32
CA LEU A 159 10.08 9.57 -15.57
C LEU A 159 11.09 10.36 -14.69
N TRP A 160 11.59 9.79 -13.60
CA TRP A 160 12.54 10.39 -12.65
C TRP A 160 13.99 10.57 -13.14
N PHE A 161 14.37 10.04 -14.31
CA PHE A 161 15.78 9.95 -14.72
C PHE A 161 16.48 11.27 -15.05
N GLN A 162 15.77 12.41 -15.05
CA GLN A 162 16.40 13.70 -15.35
C GLN A 162 16.85 14.50 -14.12
N ARG A 163 16.56 14.06 -12.89
CA ARG A 163 16.96 14.80 -11.67
C ARG A 163 17.56 13.88 -10.60
N ALA A 164 18.89 13.85 -10.51
CA ALA A 164 19.65 13.04 -9.54
C ALA A 164 19.15 13.21 -8.08
N GLN A 165 18.85 14.44 -7.65
CA GLN A 165 18.34 14.73 -6.31
C GLN A 165 17.00 14.05 -5.99
N PHE A 166 16.12 13.92 -6.98
CA PHE A 166 14.83 13.25 -6.78
C PHE A 166 15.04 11.76 -6.55
N ARG A 167 15.92 11.13 -7.34
CA ARG A 167 16.30 9.73 -7.19
C ARG A 167 16.86 9.43 -5.80
N GLU A 168 17.80 10.25 -5.32
CA GLU A 168 18.39 10.09 -3.98
C GLU A 168 17.33 10.17 -2.88
N THR A 169 16.41 11.14 -2.97
CA THR A 169 15.34 11.31 -1.98
C THR A 169 14.37 10.12 -1.97
N THR A 170 13.98 9.63 -3.15
CA THR A 170 13.11 8.44 -3.27
C THR A 170 13.78 7.18 -2.75
N GLU A 171 15.08 7.01 -3.01
CA GLU A 171 15.87 5.88 -2.50
C GLU A 171 16.01 5.94 -0.98
N GLU A 172 16.29 7.12 -0.41
CA GLU A 172 16.33 7.31 1.05
C GLU A 172 14.97 6.96 1.68
N LEU A 173 13.87 7.39 1.06
CA LEU A 173 12.53 7.08 1.53
C LEU A 173 12.24 5.58 1.48
N PHE A 174 12.54 4.93 0.36
CA PHE A 174 12.41 3.49 0.23
C PHE A 174 13.17 2.75 1.34
N ASN A 175 14.44 3.12 1.57
CA ASN A 175 15.27 2.53 2.61
C ASN A 175 14.66 2.72 4.01
N LYS A 176 14.14 3.92 4.31
CA LYS A 176 13.45 4.21 5.58
C LYS A 176 12.22 3.32 5.77
N VAL A 177 11.39 3.15 4.74
CA VAL A 177 10.19 2.29 4.80
C VAL A 177 10.58 0.84 5.08
N VAL A 178 11.60 0.32 4.39
CA VAL A 178 12.08 -1.06 4.60
C VAL A 178 12.61 -1.26 6.02
N VAL A 179 13.39 -0.31 6.54
CA VAL A 179 13.91 -0.35 7.91
C VAL A 179 12.78 -0.29 8.94
N LEU A 180 11.80 0.59 8.75
CA LEU A 180 10.65 0.73 9.63
C LEU A 180 9.78 -0.53 9.62
N TYR A 181 9.53 -1.11 8.44
CA TYR A 181 8.85 -2.40 8.32
C TYR A 181 9.58 -3.47 9.12
N SER A 182 10.91 -3.59 8.93
CA SER A 182 11.71 -4.57 9.67
C SER A 182 11.62 -4.34 11.18
N ALA A 183 11.67 -3.09 11.65
CA ALA A 183 11.53 -2.78 13.08
C ALA A 183 10.18 -3.26 13.66
N LEU A 184 9.09 -3.08 12.92
CA LEU A 184 7.73 -3.45 13.32
C LEU A 184 7.47 -4.96 13.23
N PHE A 185 7.89 -5.59 12.14
CA PHE A 185 7.46 -6.94 11.76
C PHE A 185 8.54 -8.02 11.87
N ARG A 186 9.77 -7.71 12.31
CA ARG A 186 10.84 -8.72 12.46
C ARG A 186 10.60 -9.77 13.55
N THR A 187 9.70 -9.53 14.50
CA THR A 187 9.57 -10.39 15.67
C THR A 187 8.59 -11.54 15.42
N THR A 188 8.87 -12.71 16.01
CA THR A 188 7.95 -13.86 16.00
C THR A 188 6.57 -13.50 16.53
N LYS A 189 6.49 -12.63 17.54
CA LYS A 189 5.22 -12.16 18.10
C LYS A 189 4.43 -11.37 17.06
N ALA A 190 5.04 -10.38 16.42
CA ALA A 190 4.37 -9.55 15.39
C ALA A 190 3.88 -10.40 14.21
N LEU A 191 4.74 -11.28 13.68
CA LEU A 191 4.36 -12.18 12.58
C LEU A 191 3.28 -13.18 12.99
N ASN A 192 3.32 -13.69 14.22
CA ASN A 192 2.26 -14.58 14.70
C ASN A 192 0.91 -13.86 14.83
N HIS A 193 0.90 -12.58 15.17
CA HIS A 193 -0.33 -11.78 15.17
C HIS A 193 -0.87 -11.57 13.76
N LEU A 194 0.00 -11.29 12.77
CA LEU A 194 -0.43 -11.22 11.37
C LEU A 194 -0.96 -12.57 10.86
N ILE A 195 -0.28 -13.68 11.16
CA ILE A 195 -0.72 -15.03 10.74
C ILE A 195 -2.02 -15.41 11.44
N GLY A 196 -2.17 -15.03 12.71
CA GLY A 196 -3.36 -15.27 13.51
C GLY A 196 -4.49 -14.29 13.24
N ALA A 197 -4.30 -13.30 12.37
CA ALA A 197 -5.33 -12.39 11.93
C ALA A 197 -6.32 -13.10 11.01
N GLY A 198 -7.15 -13.96 11.59
CA GLY A 198 -8.32 -14.51 10.92
C GLY A 198 -9.46 -13.49 10.85
N SER A 199 -10.64 -13.96 10.43
CA SER A 199 -11.87 -13.16 10.32
C SER A 199 -12.22 -12.33 11.57
N ARG A 200 -11.78 -12.76 12.75
CA ARG A 200 -12.01 -12.05 14.03
C ARG A 200 -11.37 -10.66 14.08
N VAL A 201 -10.16 -10.48 13.53
CA VAL A 201 -9.48 -9.17 13.56
C VAL A 201 -10.15 -8.18 12.62
N PHE A 202 -10.82 -8.68 11.58
CA PHE A 202 -11.62 -7.89 10.65
C PHE A 202 -13.08 -7.74 11.09
N GLY A 203 -13.41 -7.97 12.36
CA GLY A 203 -14.79 -7.80 12.86
C GLY A 203 -15.82 -8.69 12.15
N GLY A 204 -15.41 -9.87 11.68
CA GLY A 204 -16.28 -10.79 10.96
C GLY A 204 -16.57 -10.40 9.51
N LYS A 205 -15.78 -9.50 8.91
CA LYS A 205 -15.92 -9.09 7.50
C LYS A 205 -15.18 -10.08 6.58
N PRO A 206 -15.90 -11.00 5.89
CA PRO A 206 -15.25 -12.08 5.14
C PRO A 206 -14.45 -11.58 3.95
N ILE A 207 -14.90 -10.50 3.29
CA ILE A 207 -14.25 -9.96 2.08
C ILE A 207 -12.84 -9.44 2.38
N VAL A 208 -12.66 -8.72 3.49
CA VAL A 208 -11.34 -8.20 3.91
C VAL A 208 -10.43 -9.35 4.34
N ALA A 209 -10.98 -10.31 5.10
CA ALA A 209 -10.24 -11.47 5.55
C ALA A 209 -9.75 -12.33 4.37
N GLU A 210 -10.60 -12.58 3.38
CA GLU A 210 -10.24 -13.33 2.17
C GLU A 210 -9.16 -12.61 1.35
N ALA A 211 -9.30 -11.29 1.16
CA ALA A 211 -8.29 -10.49 0.47
C ALA A 211 -6.93 -10.54 1.21
N PHE A 212 -6.96 -10.48 2.54
CA PHE A 212 -5.77 -10.61 3.38
C PHE A 212 -5.14 -11.99 3.24
N GLU A 213 -5.92 -13.05 3.35
CA GLU A 213 -5.43 -14.43 3.22
C GLU A 213 -4.81 -14.70 1.85
N LYS A 214 -5.41 -14.17 0.76
CA LYS A 214 -4.83 -14.27 -0.58
C LYS A 214 -3.50 -13.53 -0.68
N ALA A 215 -3.45 -12.27 -0.25
CA ALA A 215 -2.22 -11.48 -0.27
C ALA A 215 -1.14 -12.13 0.59
N TRP A 216 -1.48 -12.58 1.79
CA TRP A 216 -0.60 -13.31 2.68
C TRP A 216 -0.11 -14.61 2.04
N ALA A 217 -0.98 -15.47 1.49
CA ALA A 217 -0.54 -16.71 0.86
C ALA A 217 0.46 -16.47 -0.30
N SER A 218 0.31 -15.37 -1.03
CA SER A 218 1.19 -15.03 -2.14
C SER A 218 2.57 -14.49 -1.73
N HIS A 219 2.76 -14.00 -0.49
CA HIS A 219 4.06 -13.45 -0.07
C HIS A 219 5.20 -14.48 -0.19
N THR A 220 4.92 -15.75 0.10
CA THR A 220 5.94 -16.81 0.00
C THR A 220 6.38 -17.03 -1.45
N LYS A 221 5.45 -16.96 -2.41
CA LYS A 221 5.78 -17.04 -3.83
C LYS A 221 6.66 -15.84 -4.23
N PHE A 222 6.29 -14.64 -3.79
CA PHE A 222 7.09 -13.43 -4.00
C PHE A 222 8.50 -13.55 -3.42
N TYR A 223 8.67 -14.08 -2.20
CA TYR A 223 9.99 -14.29 -1.59
C TYR A 223 10.85 -15.26 -2.38
N ASN A 224 10.25 -16.35 -2.88
CA ASN A 224 10.97 -17.36 -3.67
C ASN A 224 11.33 -16.86 -5.08
N SER A 225 10.50 -16.01 -5.67
CA SER A 225 10.74 -15.41 -6.99
C SER A 225 11.45 -14.07 -6.91
N PHE A 226 11.87 -13.61 -5.73
CA PHE A 226 12.55 -12.33 -5.57
C PHE A 226 13.88 -12.33 -6.31
N ARG A 227 14.12 -11.24 -7.05
CA ARG A 227 15.34 -11.01 -7.84
C ARG A 227 15.77 -9.57 -7.60
N TYR A 228 17.07 -9.35 -7.49
CA TYR A 228 17.65 -8.01 -7.47
C TYR A 228 17.42 -7.36 -8.82
N GLN A 229 16.46 -6.45 -8.87
CA GLN A 229 16.09 -5.70 -10.05
C GLN A 229 16.28 -4.20 -9.82
N PHE A 230 16.22 -3.74 -8.57
CA PHE A 230 16.21 -2.33 -8.21
C PHE A 230 17.19 -2.00 -7.10
N SER A 231 17.57 -0.71 -7.03
CA SER A 231 18.39 -0.20 -5.92
C SER A 231 17.66 -0.43 -4.60
N GLY A 232 18.40 -0.95 -3.61
CA GLY A 232 17.86 -1.28 -2.29
C GLY A 232 17.10 -2.61 -2.18
N ASP A 233 17.00 -3.41 -3.26
CA ASP A 233 16.47 -4.79 -3.16
C ASP A 233 17.28 -5.66 -2.18
N GLU A 234 18.56 -5.35 -2.00
CA GLU A 234 19.44 -5.96 -0.98
C GLU A 234 18.90 -5.76 0.45
N LEU A 235 18.31 -4.59 0.73
CA LEU A 235 17.70 -4.31 2.03
C LEU A 235 16.41 -5.11 2.22
N ILE A 236 15.55 -5.21 1.21
CA ILE A 236 14.36 -6.07 1.28
C ILE A 236 14.79 -7.53 1.54
N GLN A 237 15.74 -8.03 0.76
CA GLN A 237 16.21 -9.41 0.90
C GLN A 237 16.78 -9.66 2.31
N GLY A 238 17.61 -8.76 2.81
CA GLY A 238 18.30 -8.88 4.08
C GLY A 238 17.42 -8.69 5.30
N LEU A 239 16.62 -7.62 5.32
CA LEU A 239 15.88 -7.16 6.50
C LEU A 239 14.45 -7.69 6.58
N VAL A 240 13.86 -8.06 5.44
CA VAL A 240 12.48 -8.56 5.35
C VAL A 240 12.48 -10.04 5.02
N ILE A 241 12.86 -10.41 3.80
CA ILE A 241 12.66 -11.76 3.26
C ILE A 241 13.38 -12.82 4.09
N LYS A 242 14.70 -12.65 4.31
CA LYS A 242 15.49 -13.62 5.09
C LYS A 242 14.95 -13.74 6.52
N LYS A 243 14.64 -12.63 7.18
CA LYS A 243 14.21 -12.60 8.59
C LYS A 243 12.83 -13.22 8.79
N GLU A 244 11.86 -12.86 7.96
CA GLU A 244 10.54 -13.47 8.04
C GLU A 244 10.59 -14.96 7.71
N SER A 245 11.34 -15.36 6.68
CA SER A 245 11.51 -16.77 6.32
C SER A 245 12.13 -17.59 7.45
N GLU A 246 13.13 -17.05 8.15
CA GLU A 246 13.72 -17.68 9.34
C GLU A 246 12.69 -17.92 10.45
N VAL A 247 11.86 -16.91 10.74
CA VAL A 247 10.81 -16.99 11.76
C VAL A 247 9.74 -18.01 11.37
N LEU A 248 9.26 -17.96 10.13
CA LEU A 248 8.23 -18.86 9.61
C LEU A 248 8.70 -20.32 9.59
N ARG A 249 9.98 -20.57 9.26
CA ARG A 249 10.58 -21.92 9.30
C ARG A 249 10.66 -22.48 10.71
N ARG A 250 11.08 -21.68 11.70
CA ARG A 250 11.14 -22.09 13.12
C ARG A 250 9.79 -22.55 13.67
N LYS A 251 8.69 -21.99 13.16
CA LYS A 251 7.32 -22.39 13.55
C LYS A 251 6.92 -23.74 12.98
N ARG A 252 7.34 -24.07 11.75
CA ARG A 252 7.03 -25.36 11.11
C ARG A 252 7.74 -26.54 11.78
N GLY A 253 8.96 -26.35 12.28
CA GLY A 253 9.71 -27.39 13.01
C GLY A 253 9.31 -27.60 14.47
N ARG A 254 8.30 -26.88 14.97
CA ARG A 254 7.74 -27.03 16.33
C ARG A 254 6.32 -27.62 16.34
N LYS A 255 5.78 -27.95 15.16
CA LYS A 255 4.56 -28.75 15.01
C LYS A 255 4.95 -30.18 14.72
#